data_AF-A0A963X9T6-F1
#
_entry.id   AF-A0A963X9T6-F1
#
_cell.length_a   1.000
_cell.length_b   1.000
_cell.length_c   1.000
_cell.angle_alpha   90.00
_cell.angle_beta   90.00
_cell.angle_gamma   90.00
#
_symmetry.space_group_name_H-M   'P 1'
#
loop_
_entity.id
_entity.type
_entity.pdbx_description
1 polymer ?
#
loop_
_entity_poly.entity_id
_entity_poly.type
_entity_poly.pdbx_seq_one_letter_code
_entity_poly.pdbx_strand_id
1 'polypeptide(L)' 'SERMGRITDLIENGKVFEDLALPPFDPACDRVMICGSMGLNLDLKRILEACGFAEGANSRPGEYVVERAFVD' A
#
# COMPACT_ATOMS: atom_id res chain seq x y z
N SER A 1 -20.49 1.91 -7.22
CA SER A 1 -19.58 0.78 -7.42
C SER A 1 -19.78 -0.18 -6.26
N GLU A 2 -19.79 -1.49 -6.49
CA GLU A 2 -19.84 -2.51 -5.42
C GLU A 2 -18.60 -2.46 -4.50
N ARG A 3 -17.51 -1.87 -4.98
CA ARG A 3 -16.28 -1.59 -4.22
C ARG A 3 -16.12 -0.08 -4.05
N MET A 4 -16.80 0.48 -3.06
CA MET A 4 -16.78 1.90 -2.73
C MET A 4 -15.89 2.15 -1.50
N GLY A 5 -15.11 3.24 -1.52
CA GLY A 5 -14.24 3.65 -0.41
C GLY A 5 -12.85 4.07 -0.89
N ARG A 6 -12.07 4.73 -0.02
CA ARG A 6 -10.65 4.97 -0.29
C ARG A 6 -9.87 3.68 -0.04
N ILE A 7 -8.86 3.42 -0.87
CA ILE A 7 -8.05 2.19 -0.73
C ILE A 7 -7.38 2.09 0.65
N THR A 8 -7.00 3.21 1.26
CA THR A 8 -6.45 3.27 2.62
C THR A 8 -7.42 2.65 3.63
N ASP A 9 -8.68 3.11 3.61
CA ASP A 9 -9.71 2.66 4.53
C ASP A 9 -10.05 1.19 4.29
N LEU A 10 -10.08 0.76 3.03
CA LEU A 10 -10.37 -0.61 2.62
C LEU A 10 -9.25 -1.60 2.99
N ILE A 11 -8.00 -1.14 3.07
CA ILE A 11 -6.88 -1.93 3.61
C ILE A 11 -7.00 -2.03 5.13
N GLU A 12 -7.18 -0.89 5.82
CA GLU A 12 -7.21 -0.83 7.28
C GLU A 12 -8.38 -1.63 7.90
N ASN A 13 -9.55 -1.61 7.25
CA ASN A 13 -10.71 -2.38 7.71
C ASN A 13 -10.75 -3.82 7.19
N GLY A 14 -9.74 -4.24 6.42
CA GLY A 14 -9.63 -5.60 5.88
C GLY A 14 -10.48 -5.91 4.64
N LYS A 15 -11.39 -5.01 4.24
CA LYS A 15 -12.36 -5.26 3.17
C LYS A 15 -11.71 -5.60 1.83
N VAL A 16 -10.58 -4.96 1.50
CA VAL A 16 -9.89 -5.24 0.22
C VAL A 16 -9.39 -6.69 0.14
N PHE A 17 -8.94 -7.26 1.27
CA PHE A 17 -8.45 -8.63 1.32
C PHE A 17 -9.61 -9.62 1.23
N GLU A 18 -10.72 -9.33 1.92
CA GLU A 18 -11.96 -10.12 1.83
C GLU A 18 -12.53 -10.11 0.39
N ASP A 19 -12.67 -8.93 -0.21
CA ASP A 19 -13.23 -8.76 -1.55
C ASP A 19 -12.38 -9.45 -2.65
N LEU A 20 -11.09 -9.67 -2.38
CA LEU A 20 -10.15 -10.35 -3.28
C LEU A 20 -9.86 -11.81 -2.88
N ALA A 21 -10.43 -12.29 -1.77
CA ALA A 21 -10.15 -13.60 -1.18
C ALA A 21 -8.65 -13.87 -0.96
N LEU A 22 -7.94 -12.85 -0.44
CA LEU A 22 -6.52 -12.91 -0.10
C LEU A 22 -6.31 -12.79 1.41
N PRO A 23 -5.18 -13.29 1.95
CA PRO A 23 -4.79 -12.97 3.32
C PRO A 23 -4.44 -11.47 3.46
N PRO A 24 -4.41 -10.95 4.70
CA PRO A 24 -3.82 -9.63 4.98
C PRO A 24 -2.36 -9.57 4.55
N PHE A 25 -1.85 -8.35 4.39
CA PHE A 25 -0.47 -8.13 3.97
C PHE A 25 0.57 -8.86 4.84
N ASP A 26 1.52 -9.51 4.15
CA ASP A 26 2.69 -10.18 4.72
C ASP A 26 3.96 -9.78 3.94
N PRO A 27 4.92 -9.07 4.56
CA PRO A 27 6.16 -8.65 3.88
C PRO A 27 7.02 -9.83 3.39
N ALA A 28 6.81 -11.05 3.91
CA ALA A 28 7.49 -12.25 3.40
C ALA A 28 7.04 -12.63 1.98
N CYS A 29 5.79 -12.31 1.61
CA CYS A 29 5.16 -12.79 0.38
C CYS A 29 4.71 -11.66 -0.57
N ASP A 30 4.41 -10.47 -0.04
CA ASP A 30 3.78 -9.39 -0.79
C ASP A 30 4.77 -8.29 -1.18
N ARG A 31 4.55 -7.67 -2.34
CA ARG A 31 5.30 -6.51 -2.81
C ARG A 31 4.34 -5.44 -3.32
N VAL A 32 4.60 -4.18 -2.99
CA VAL A 32 3.68 -3.07 -3.29
C VAL A 32 4.36 -1.95 -4.08
N MET A 33 3.73 -1.49 -5.15
CA MET A 33 4.14 -0.28 -5.86
C MET A 33 3.03 0.77 -5.70
N ILE A 34 3.37 1.93 -5.13
CA ILE A 34 2.42 3.00 -4.86
C ILE A 34 2.64 4.14 -5.84
N CYS A 35 1.60 4.53 -6.57
CA CYS A 35 1.61 5.72 -7.42
C CYS A 35 0.31 6.52 -7.23
N GLY A 36 0.42 7.77 -6.82
CA GLY A 36 -0.75 8.62 -6.56
C GLY A 36 -0.41 10.02 -6.06
N SER A 37 -1.39 10.67 -5.45
CA SER A 37 -1.20 11.98 -4.83
C SER A 37 -0.27 11.89 -3.61
N MET A 38 0.33 13.02 -3.22
CA MET A 38 1.20 13.05 -2.03
C MET A 38 0.47 12.51 -0.78
N GLY A 39 -0.80 12.89 -0.58
CA GLY A 39 -1.60 12.39 0.54
C GLY A 39 -1.78 10.88 0.51
N LEU A 40 -2.18 10.31 -0.63
CA LEU A 40 -2.34 8.86 -0.78
C LEU A 40 -1.02 8.12 -0.48
N ASN A 41 0.08 8.63 -1.02
CA ASN A 41 1.39 8.02 -0.86
C ASN A 41 1.85 7.99 0.59
N LEU A 42 1.66 9.09 1.33
CA LEU A 42 2.02 9.17 2.75
C LEU A 42 1.16 8.26 3.63
N ASP A 43 -0.13 8.15 3.32
CA ASP A 43 -1.03 7.26 4.08
C ASP A 43 -0.70 5.78 3.83
N LEU A 44 -0.50 5.37 2.57
CA LEU A 44 -0.11 3.99 2.26
C LEU A 44 1.28 3.63 2.80
N LYS A 45 2.24 4.56 2.75
CA LYS A 45 3.55 4.37 3.40
C LYS A 45 3.38 4.02 4.88
N ARG A 46 2.57 4.79 5.61
CA ARG A 46 2.31 4.56 7.05
C ARG A 46 1.66 3.20 7.31
N ILE A 47 0.68 2.82 6.48
CA ILE A 47 -0.03 1.53 6.60
C ILE A 47 0.97 0.37 6.39
N LEU A 48 1.77 0.42 5.32
CA LEU A 48 2.72 -0.65 5.01
C LEU A 48 3.84 -0.78 6.06
N GLU A 49 4.36 0.35 6.56
CA GLU A 49 5.34 0.35 7.65
C GLU A 49 4.75 -0.25 8.93
N ALA A 50 3.47 0.01 9.24
CA ALA A 50 2.77 -0.62 10.37
C ALA A 50 2.57 -2.14 10.16
N CYS A 51 2.48 -2.61 8.91
CA CYS A 51 2.48 -4.02 8.55
C CYS A 51 3.88 -4.65 8.47
N GLY A 52 4.95 -3.90 8.76
CA GLY A 52 6.33 -4.40 8.80
C GLY A 52 7.07 -4.40 7.46
N PHE A 53 6.55 -3.71 6.45
CA PHE A 53 7.21 -3.57 5.15
C PHE A 53 8.32 -2.52 5.21
N ALA A 54 9.41 -2.71 4.47
CA ALA A 54 10.45 -1.70 4.29
C ALA A 54 10.44 -1.10 2.88
N GLU A 55 10.72 0.21 2.80
CA GLU A 55 10.83 0.89 1.51
C GLU A 55 12.10 0.46 0.77
N GLY A 56 11.92 0.09 -0.49
CA GLY A 56 12.99 -0.19 -1.43
C GLY A 56 13.64 1.07 -1.99
N ALA A 57 14.94 0.99 -2.20
CA ALA A 57 15.74 1.99 -2.89
C ALA A 57 16.70 1.30 -3.87
N ASN A 58 17.29 2.05 -4.80
CA ASN A 58 18.25 1.52 -5.78
C ASN A 58 19.42 0.77 -5.13
N SER A 59 19.86 1.20 -3.95
CA SER A 59 20.96 0.57 -3.20
C SER A 59 20.51 -0.54 -2.25
N ARG A 60 19.21 -0.68 -1.99
CA ARG A 60 18.64 -1.64 -1.05
C ARG A 60 17.24 -2.03 -1.47
N PRO A 61 17.04 -3.21 -2.09
CA PRO A 61 15.72 -3.75 -2.36
C PRO A 61 14.88 -3.81 -1.08
N GLY A 62 13.58 -3.56 -1.22
CA GLY A 62 12.61 -3.61 -0.13
C GLY A 62 11.26 -4.12 -0.63
N GLU A 63 10.28 -4.12 0.24
CA GLU A 63 8.98 -4.71 -0.02
C GLU A 63 8.02 -3.76 -0.73
N TYR A 64 8.26 -2.45 -0.67
CA TYR A 64 7.47 -1.48 -1.43
C TYR A 64 8.28 -0.31 -1.98
N VAL A 65 7.73 0.35 -3.01
CA VAL A 65 8.27 1.59 -3.59
C VAL A 65 7.16 2.61 -3.79
N VAL A 66 7.52 3.90 -3.76
CA VAL A 66 6.58 5.02 -3.87
C VAL A 66 6.99 5.96 -5.00
N GLU A 67 6.03 6.33 -5.83
CA GLU A 67 6.15 7.35 -6.87
C GLU A 67 5.00 8.36 -6.75
N ARG A 68 5.28 9.64 -7.02
CA ARG A 68 4.22 10.67 -7.12
C ARG A 68 3.65 10.65 -8.52
N ALA A 69 2.33 10.49 -8.64
CA ALA A 69 1.65 10.50 -9.94
C ALA A 69 1.68 11.89 -10.60
N PHE A 70 1.70 12.93 -9.78
CA PHE A 70 1.76 14.32 -10.21
C PHE A 70 2.41 15.19 -9.12
N VAL A 71 2.79 16.39 -9.52
CA VAL A 71 3.27 17.46 -8.64
C VAL A 71 2.22 18.58 -8.72
N ASP A 72 1.86 19.14 -7.57
CA ASP A 72 0.96 20.29 -7.50
C ASP A 72 1.65 21.58 -7.97
#